data_AF-A0A970HEP4-F1
#
_entry.id   AF-A0A970HEP4-F1
#
_cell.length_a   1.000
_cell.length_b   1.000
_cell.length_c   1.000
_cell.angle_alpha   90.00
_cell.angle_beta   90.00
_cell.angle_gamma   90.00
#
_symmetry.space_group_name_H-M   'P 1'
#
loop_
_entity.id
_entity.type
_entity.pdbx_description
1 polymer ?
#
loop_
_entity_poly.entity_id
_entity_poly.type
_entity_poly.pdbx_seq_one_letter_code
_entity_poly.pdbx_strand_id
1 'polypeptide(L)'
;GSNTQQDLPFVIEGTAGGGSVPNINVSPSSLSSTQLPNTTTTQTLTVGNTGTVDLNWQIAEDPNPNCASPADVPWLSVSSASGTNAGGTNTAVTVTFNSTGLLGGPYNASLCVTSNDPDPGPGPGTNLVIVPVSMTVTGASCTPPLLEDGFESGPGSWTADGTPAWSIVNTAANSGSYSFFAPNAGSISDTRLVSPPFTIPGAATLAALEFWHRVRTETTYDGGVLEVTTDGGSSWTDLSSNITVGGYNGVISSAFSNPLAGRPAWTGSIPAGAGFERVVVNLLPLAGQTVQIRWRLGSDTSVGATGWWVDDVVAWACPSGGGGDPNIDVSPLSLSETHATPPQTTTRTLTVTNTGTANLDWQIAEDPNTNCVNPADVPWLSVNPTSASSVPAGSSAVTVTFDSTGLAAGAYGANLCVTSNDPNPGPGNGTELVVVPVSLTVSGPAMHTVTSSVGTPSGTIAPPSQQVTDGSTAAFTLTPAAGYEIDGVTGTCPAGSLAGNVYTTGAITADCQVVANFRPESGPAPSVLEIPTLGPAGGALLGLLLAGLGLGTLRRRRA
;
A
#
# COMPACT_ATOMS: atom_id res chain seq x y z
N GLY A 1 55.72 45.85 8.77
CA GLY A 1 54.82 46.63 9.64
C GLY A 1 53.99 47.53 8.76
N SER A 2 52.70 47.75 8.97
CA SER A 2 51.83 47.38 10.07
C SER A 2 50.38 47.51 9.59
N ASN A 3 49.52 46.64 10.13
CA ASN A 3 48.06 46.68 10.12
C ASN A 3 47.44 48.08 10.17
N THR A 4 46.29 48.24 9.50
CA THR A 4 44.97 48.41 10.17
C THR A 4 43.84 48.23 9.16
N GLN A 5 43.34 46.99 9.06
CA GLN A 5 41.99 46.72 8.58
C GLN A 5 41.04 47.16 9.71
N GLN A 6 40.23 48.19 9.47
CA GLN A 6 39.14 48.53 10.39
C GLN A 6 37.98 47.57 10.14
N ASP A 7 37.79 46.64 11.07
CA ASP A 7 36.53 45.91 11.22
C ASP A 7 35.45 46.89 11.69
N LEU A 8 34.58 47.31 10.77
CA LEU A 8 33.28 47.84 11.12
C LEU A 8 32.32 46.64 11.21
N PRO A 9 31.60 46.44 12.33
CA PRO A 9 30.60 45.39 12.39
C PRO A 9 29.46 45.75 11.44
N PHE A 10 29.41 45.05 10.30
CA PHE A 10 28.20 45.01 9.47
C PHE A 10 27.16 44.19 10.23
N VAL A 11 26.36 44.88 11.04
CA VAL A 11 25.11 44.35 11.58
C VAL A 11 24.18 44.19 10.37
N ILE A 12 23.88 42.94 10.01
CA ILE A 12 22.65 42.67 9.28
C ILE A 12 21.53 42.99 10.27
N GLU A 13 20.97 44.20 10.18
CA GLU A 13 19.65 44.44 10.74
C GLU A 13 18.67 43.62 9.92
N GLY A 14 18.47 42.37 10.35
CA GLY A 14 17.26 41.63 10.03
C GLY A 14 16.11 42.51 10.49
N THR A 15 15.41 43.08 9.52
CA THR A 15 14.22 43.88 9.76
C THR A 15 13.19 42.94 10.35
N ALA A 16 13.12 42.87 11.69
CA ALA A 16 12.00 42.31 12.42
C ALA A 16 10.81 43.27 12.22
N GLY A 17 10.20 43.17 11.05
CA GLY A 17 8.96 43.84 10.70
C GLY A 17 7.99 42.79 10.18
N GLY A 18 7.03 42.40 11.01
CA GLY A 18 5.92 41.53 10.63
C GLY A 18 5.23 41.00 11.87
N GLY A 19 3.98 41.42 12.11
CA GLY A 19 3.27 41.24 13.38
C GLY A 19 3.19 39.81 13.89
N SER A 20 3.10 39.69 15.21
CA SER A 20 2.74 38.47 15.94
C SER A 20 1.31 38.06 15.56
N VAL A 21 1.16 37.27 14.49
CA VAL A 21 -0.13 36.79 14.01
C VAL A 21 -0.21 35.27 14.10
N PRO A 22 -1.40 34.69 14.31
CA PRO A 22 -1.61 33.27 14.02
C PRO A 22 -1.37 33.02 12.52
N ASN A 23 -0.96 31.79 12.16
CA ASN A 23 -0.82 31.39 10.75
C ASN A 23 -1.30 29.94 10.59
N ILE A 24 -2.44 29.75 9.94
CA ILE A 24 -3.12 28.47 9.80
C ILE A 24 -2.46 27.59 8.76
N ASN A 25 -2.27 26.32 9.13
CA ASN A 25 -1.84 25.28 8.21
C ASN A 25 -2.77 24.07 8.37
N VAL A 26 -3.53 23.74 7.32
CA VAL A 26 -4.45 22.59 7.31
C VAL A 26 -3.89 21.51 6.40
N SER A 27 -3.76 20.29 6.90
CA SER A 27 -3.21 19.16 6.13
C SER A 27 -3.92 17.84 6.46
N PRO A 28 -4.23 16.99 5.47
CA PRO A 28 -4.03 17.19 4.03
C PRO A 28 -4.98 18.24 3.43
N SER A 29 -4.68 18.71 2.22
CA SER A 29 -5.50 19.73 1.51
C SER A 29 -6.83 19.19 0.96
N SER A 30 -7.02 17.88 0.96
CA SER A 30 -8.25 17.18 0.57
C SER A 30 -8.31 15.82 1.25
N LEU A 31 -9.50 15.29 1.45
CA LEU A 31 -9.71 13.94 1.98
C LEU A 31 -10.56 13.12 1.00
N SER A 32 -10.22 11.85 0.83
CA SER A 32 -10.98 10.93 -0.01
C SER A 32 -11.05 9.55 0.61
N SER A 33 -12.23 8.94 0.64
CA SER A 33 -12.42 7.55 1.07
C SER A 33 -13.05 6.72 -0.04
N THR A 34 -12.67 5.44 -0.12
CA THR A 34 -13.41 4.43 -0.89
C THR A 34 -13.79 3.33 0.09
N GLN A 35 -15.09 3.03 0.20
CA GLN A 35 -15.56 2.09 1.21
C GLN A 35 -16.84 1.36 0.80
N LEU A 36 -17.08 0.22 1.42
CA LEU A 36 -18.32 -0.55 1.23
C LEU A 36 -19.52 0.17 1.89
N PRO A 37 -20.77 -0.20 1.57
CA PRO A 37 -21.94 0.32 2.28
C PRO A 37 -21.94 -0.07 3.77
N ASN A 38 -22.53 0.78 4.62
CA ASN A 38 -22.62 0.57 6.08
C ASN A 38 -21.30 0.40 6.83
N THR A 39 -20.24 1.00 6.32
CA THR A 39 -18.96 1.10 7.01
C THR A 39 -18.71 2.51 7.50
N THR A 40 -17.85 2.59 8.50
CA THR A 40 -17.31 3.85 8.96
C THR A 40 -15.79 3.82 8.79
N THR A 41 -15.25 4.73 8.00
CA THR A 41 -13.81 4.94 7.88
C THR A 41 -13.45 6.28 8.52
N THR A 42 -12.26 6.37 9.11
CA THR A 42 -11.76 7.64 9.65
C THR A 42 -10.45 8.04 8.99
N GLN A 43 -10.23 9.34 8.88
CA GLN A 43 -8.96 9.93 8.48
C GLN A 43 -8.61 11.09 9.42
N THR A 44 -7.36 11.51 9.43
CA THR A 44 -6.92 12.63 10.27
C THR A 44 -6.75 13.88 9.43
N LEU A 45 -7.42 14.96 9.86
CA LEU A 45 -7.17 16.31 9.42
C LEU A 45 -6.37 17.03 10.51
N THR A 46 -5.22 17.59 10.16
CA THR A 46 -4.40 18.38 11.08
C THR A 46 -4.69 19.85 10.89
N VAL A 47 -5.10 20.53 11.95
CA VAL A 47 -5.17 22.00 12.01
C VAL A 47 -3.97 22.48 12.82
N GLY A 48 -3.03 23.14 12.16
CA GLY A 48 -1.78 23.64 12.73
C GLY A 48 -1.71 25.15 12.77
N ASN A 49 -0.90 25.67 13.69
CA ASN A 49 -0.56 27.08 13.80
C ASN A 49 0.96 27.24 13.63
N THR A 50 1.39 27.74 12.47
CA THR A 50 2.80 28.03 12.18
C THR A 50 3.23 29.44 12.62
N GLY A 51 2.26 30.23 13.10
CA GLY A 51 2.48 31.58 13.64
C GLY A 51 2.92 31.56 15.09
N THR A 52 2.94 32.74 15.71
CA THR A 52 3.45 32.93 17.08
C THR A 52 2.36 33.29 18.09
N VAL A 53 1.12 33.51 17.64
CA VAL A 53 -0.05 33.86 18.48
C VAL A 53 -1.12 32.80 18.33
N ASP A 54 -1.93 32.60 19.37
CA ASP A 54 -3.00 31.60 19.42
C ASP A 54 -3.95 31.70 18.21
N LEU A 55 -4.08 30.57 17.51
CA LEU A 55 -5.01 30.36 16.40
C LEU A 55 -6.31 29.78 16.95
N ASN A 56 -7.40 30.53 16.87
CA ASN A 56 -8.76 30.06 17.11
C ASN A 56 -9.38 29.65 15.77
N TRP A 57 -9.93 28.44 15.71
CA TRP A 57 -10.46 27.88 14.48
C TRP A 57 -11.78 27.15 14.70
N GLN A 58 -12.58 27.07 13.64
CA GLN A 58 -13.85 26.34 13.57
C GLN A 58 -13.94 25.57 12.25
N ILE A 59 -14.62 24.43 12.26
CA ILE A 59 -14.89 23.57 11.10
C ILE A 59 -16.41 23.42 10.98
N ALA A 60 -16.94 23.73 9.79
CA ALA A 60 -18.31 23.43 9.40
C ALA A 60 -18.32 22.55 8.16
N GLU A 61 -19.38 21.78 7.96
CA GLU A 61 -19.60 20.99 6.75
C GLU A 61 -20.40 21.80 5.73
N ASP A 62 -20.22 21.52 4.44
CA ASP A 62 -21.08 22.04 3.36
C ASP A 62 -21.26 20.96 2.29
N PRO A 63 -22.51 20.61 1.89
CA PRO A 63 -22.75 19.72 0.77
C PRO A 63 -22.32 20.30 -0.59
N ASN A 64 -22.04 21.61 -0.67
CA ASN A 64 -21.56 22.30 -1.85
C ASN A 64 -20.05 22.52 -1.81
N PRO A 65 -19.37 22.57 -2.98
CA PRO A 65 -17.91 22.59 -3.05
C PRO A 65 -17.27 23.91 -2.57
N ASN A 66 -18.04 24.97 -2.31
CA ASN A 66 -17.53 26.33 -2.16
C ASN A 66 -17.76 26.98 -0.78
N CYS A 67 -18.30 26.24 0.20
CA CYS A 67 -18.55 26.77 1.56
C CYS A 67 -19.45 28.03 1.58
N ALA A 68 -20.32 28.19 0.58
CA ALA A 68 -21.19 29.37 0.46
C ALA A 68 -22.38 29.34 1.43
N SER A 69 -22.80 28.14 1.86
CA SER A 69 -23.91 27.96 2.79
C SER A 69 -23.70 26.69 3.63
N PRO A 70 -22.80 26.73 4.63
CA PRO A 70 -22.51 25.57 5.46
C PRO A 70 -23.77 24.94 6.06
N ALA A 71 -23.89 23.62 5.92
CA ALA A 71 -25.01 22.81 6.37
C ALA A 71 -24.51 21.39 6.68
N ASP A 72 -25.19 20.73 7.61
CA ASP A 72 -24.88 19.36 8.02
C ASP A 72 -24.84 18.41 6.82
N VAL A 73 -23.80 17.57 6.75
CA VAL A 73 -23.64 16.55 5.73
C VAL A 73 -23.76 15.18 6.42
N PRO A 74 -24.92 14.48 6.31
CA PRO A 74 -25.23 13.33 7.18
C PRO A 74 -24.24 12.15 7.16
N TRP A 75 -23.41 12.05 6.13
CA TRP A 75 -22.41 10.99 5.96
C TRP A 75 -21.00 11.38 6.41
N LEU A 76 -20.80 12.64 6.80
CA LEU A 76 -19.51 13.21 7.21
C LEU A 76 -19.61 13.70 8.66
N SER A 77 -18.55 13.59 9.44
CA SER A 77 -18.49 14.21 10.78
C SER A 77 -17.05 14.43 11.23
N VAL A 78 -16.84 15.35 12.17
CA VAL A 78 -15.54 15.64 12.76
C VAL A 78 -15.54 15.48 14.29
N SER A 79 -14.44 14.98 14.87
CA SER A 79 -14.33 14.77 16.32
C SER A 79 -14.31 16.06 17.13
N SER A 80 -13.98 17.20 16.49
CA SER A 80 -13.94 18.52 17.11
C SER A 80 -14.20 19.58 16.06
N ALA A 81 -15.32 20.30 16.19
CA ALA A 81 -15.72 21.37 15.27
C ALA A 81 -15.05 22.72 15.58
N SER A 82 -14.26 22.84 16.66
CA SER A 82 -13.53 24.06 17.01
C SER A 82 -12.39 23.80 17.96
N GLY A 83 -11.40 24.70 18.01
CA GLY A 83 -10.32 24.64 18.99
C GLY A 83 -9.39 25.86 18.97
N THR A 84 -8.35 25.81 19.82
CA THR A 84 -7.30 26.82 19.92
C THR A 84 -5.93 26.15 19.89
N ASN A 85 -5.05 26.59 19.00
CA ASN A 85 -3.66 26.14 18.92
C ASN A 85 -2.70 27.27 19.28
N ALA A 86 -1.83 27.05 20.26
CA ALA A 86 -0.71 27.96 20.52
C ALA A 86 0.24 28.02 19.32
N GLY A 87 1.07 29.07 19.27
CA GLY A 87 2.08 29.21 18.20
C GLY A 87 3.00 27.98 18.13
N GLY A 88 3.15 27.41 16.93
CA GLY A 88 3.95 26.21 16.68
C GLY A 88 3.28 24.88 17.02
N THR A 89 2.02 24.86 17.48
CA THR A 89 1.31 23.62 17.82
C THR A 89 0.27 23.22 16.78
N ASN A 90 -0.18 21.97 16.86
CA ASN A 90 -1.24 21.43 16.00
C ASN A 90 -2.24 20.61 16.80
N THR A 91 -3.45 20.47 16.24
CA THR A 91 -4.51 19.60 16.73
C THR A 91 -4.87 18.61 15.62
N ALA A 92 -4.92 17.33 15.96
CA ALA A 92 -5.43 16.28 15.09
C ALA A 92 -6.95 16.15 15.26
N VAL A 93 -7.70 16.39 14.18
CA VAL A 93 -9.14 16.21 14.09
C VAL A 93 -9.43 14.91 13.34
N THR A 94 -10.20 14.01 13.96
CA THR A 94 -10.64 12.79 13.28
C THR A 94 -11.85 13.12 12.42
N VAL A 95 -11.75 12.86 11.12
CA VAL A 95 -12.83 13.00 10.14
C VAL A 95 -13.41 11.63 9.85
N THR A 96 -14.72 11.48 9.99
CA THR A 96 -15.43 10.21 9.90
C THR A 96 -16.31 10.19 8.65
N PHE A 97 -16.14 9.15 7.83
CA PHE A 97 -16.91 8.84 6.64
C PHE A 97 -17.88 7.71 6.96
N ASN A 98 -19.17 8.00 7.07
CA ASN A 98 -20.20 7.03 7.42
C ASN A 98 -21.05 6.67 6.20
N SER A 99 -20.87 5.48 5.64
CA SER A 99 -21.66 4.98 4.50
C SER A 99 -22.95 4.25 4.92
N THR A 100 -23.36 4.36 6.19
CA THR A 100 -24.60 3.72 6.68
C THR A 100 -25.83 4.25 5.96
N GLY A 101 -26.55 3.34 5.30
CA GLY A 101 -27.73 3.67 4.50
C GLY A 101 -27.43 4.40 3.19
N LEU A 102 -26.16 4.49 2.78
CA LEU A 102 -25.76 5.09 1.50
C LEU A 102 -25.63 4.05 0.40
N LEU A 103 -25.94 4.48 -0.81
CA LEU A 103 -25.85 3.71 -2.04
C LEU A 103 -24.43 3.70 -2.57
N GLY A 104 -24.15 2.76 -3.48
CA GLY A 104 -22.93 2.82 -4.28
C GLY A 104 -22.88 4.12 -5.11
N GLY A 105 -21.72 4.75 -5.17
CA GLY A 105 -21.51 5.98 -5.95
C GLY A 105 -20.68 7.05 -5.24
N PRO A 106 -20.40 8.17 -5.92
CA PRO A 106 -19.63 9.26 -5.37
C PRO A 106 -20.49 10.18 -4.49
N TYR A 107 -19.98 10.52 -3.32
CA TYR A 107 -20.49 11.51 -2.39
C TYR A 107 -19.42 12.58 -2.22
N ASN A 108 -19.79 13.85 -2.42
CA ASN A 108 -18.86 14.97 -2.34
C ASN A 108 -19.39 16.00 -1.34
N ALA A 109 -18.48 16.61 -0.58
CA ALA A 109 -18.73 17.69 0.37
C ALA A 109 -17.46 18.52 0.56
N SER A 110 -17.54 19.55 1.39
CA SER A 110 -16.40 20.35 1.82
C SER A 110 -16.39 20.51 3.34
N LEU A 111 -15.20 20.51 3.94
CA LEU A 111 -14.99 21.05 5.28
C LEU A 111 -14.51 22.49 5.18
N CYS A 112 -15.27 23.39 5.80
CA CYS A 112 -15.07 24.83 5.81
C CYS A 112 -14.34 25.23 7.10
N VAL A 113 -13.03 25.45 7.01
CA VAL A 113 -12.19 25.78 8.17
C VAL A 113 -12.00 27.29 8.26
N THR A 114 -12.68 27.93 9.20
CA THR A 114 -12.53 29.37 9.46
C THR A 114 -11.60 29.63 10.65
N SER A 115 -10.84 30.72 10.63
CA SER A 115 -9.96 31.07 11.75
C SER A 115 -9.79 32.57 11.98
N ASN A 116 -9.09 32.92 13.07
CA ASN A 116 -8.61 34.28 13.35
C ASN A 116 -7.26 34.59 12.68
N ASP A 117 -6.76 33.74 11.78
CA ASP A 117 -5.61 34.06 10.94
C ASP A 117 -5.93 35.24 10.03
N PRO A 118 -5.19 36.37 10.14
CA PRO A 118 -5.39 37.51 9.25
C PRO A 118 -4.85 37.28 7.84
N ASP A 119 -4.02 36.24 7.62
CA ASP A 119 -3.57 35.84 6.29
C ASP A 119 -4.68 35.06 5.58
N PRO A 120 -5.17 35.54 4.44
CA PRO A 120 -5.95 34.69 3.55
C PRO A 120 -5.02 33.60 3.02
N GLY A 121 -5.07 32.41 3.62
CA GLY A 121 -4.30 31.24 3.18
C GLY A 121 -4.52 30.88 1.70
N PRO A 122 -4.13 29.68 1.23
CA PRO A 122 -4.15 29.32 -0.20
C PRO A 122 -5.55 29.23 -0.88
N GLY A 123 -6.62 29.78 -0.28
CA GLY A 123 -7.99 29.91 -0.82
C GLY A 123 -8.32 31.30 -1.42
N PRO A 124 -9.60 31.65 -1.59
CA PRO A 124 -10.07 32.79 -2.40
C PRO A 124 -9.87 34.19 -1.77
N GLY A 125 -8.84 34.40 -0.95
CA GLY A 125 -8.56 35.72 -0.36
C GLY A 125 -9.32 36.00 0.95
N THR A 126 -9.69 34.98 1.72
CA THR A 126 -10.45 35.07 2.99
C THR A 126 -9.83 34.20 4.09
N ASN A 127 -10.17 34.43 5.37
CA ASN A 127 -9.78 33.60 6.54
C ASN A 127 -10.41 32.17 6.55
N LEU A 128 -10.64 31.59 5.37
CA LEU A 128 -11.35 30.34 5.13
C LEU A 128 -10.45 29.41 4.32
N VAL A 129 -10.19 28.22 4.87
CA VAL A 129 -9.57 27.10 4.16
C VAL A 129 -10.66 26.09 3.82
N ILE A 130 -10.82 25.79 2.53
CA ILE A 130 -11.77 24.78 2.05
C ILE A 130 -11.01 23.48 1.84
N VAL A 131 -11.44 22.42 2.52
CA VAL A 131 -10.90 21.06 2.34
C VAL A 131 -11.95 20.23 1.60
N PRO A 132 -11.76 19.94 0.30
CA PRO A 132 -12.66 19.06 -0.43
C PRO A 132 -12.65 17.65 0.17
N VAL A 133 -13.84 17.08 0.34
CA VAL A 133 -14.05 15.73 0.85
C VAL A 133 -14.83 14.92 -0.17
N SER A 134 -14.29 13.76 -0.54
CA SER A 134 -14.99 12.80 -1.40
C SER A 134 -15.07 11.43 -0.73
N MET A 135 -16.16 10.72 -0.98
CA MET A 135 -16.35 9.35 -0.58
C MET A 135 -16.95 8.59 -1.74
N THR A 136 -16.28 7.56 -2.20
CA THR A 136 -16.88 6.60 -3.13
C THR A 136 -17.37 5.42 -2.32
N VAL A 137 -18.68 5.21 -2.29
CA VAL A 137 -19.24 3.96 -1.80
C VAL A 137 -19.09 2.96 -2.95
N THR A 138 -18.12 2.07 -2.86
CA THR A 138 -17.97 0.98 -3.84
C THR A 138 -19.03 -0.05 -3.55
N GLY A 139 -19.93 -0.25 -4.50
CA GLY A 139 -20.94 -1.30 -4.41
C GLY A 139 -20.24 -2.65 -4.29
N ALA A 140 -20.36 -3.30 -3.12
CA ALA A 140 -20.49 -4.74 -3.14
C ALA A 140 -21.63 -5.03 -4.11
N SER A 141 -21.43 -5.94 -5.06
CA SER A 141 -22.50 -6.46 -5.89
C SER A 141 -23.51 -7.17 -4.98
N CYS A 142 -24.41 -6.40 -4.40
CA CYS A 142 -25.74 -6.87 -4.10
C CYS A 142 -26.26 -7.47 -5.42
N THR A 143 -27.05 -8.55 -5.34
CA THR A 143 -27.55 -9.28 -6.51
C THR A 143 -27.99 -8.33 -7.64
N PRO A 144 -28.03 -8.75 -8.92
CA PRO A 144 -28.68 -7.94 -9.95
C PRO A 144 -29.97 -7.33 -9.41
N PRO A 145 -30.26 -6.05 -9.73
CA PRO A 145 -31.35 -5.33 -9.09
C PRO A 145 -32.62 -6.17 -9.14
N LEU A 146 -33.30 -6.25 -7.98
CA LEU A 146 -34.54 -7.02 -7.84
C LEU A 146 -35.61 -6.50 -8.79
N LEU A 147 -35.55 -5.20 -9.07
CA LEU A 147 -36.32 -4.48 -10.07
C LEU A 147 -35.44 -3.32 -10.55
N GLU A 148 -35.35 -3.11 -11.86
CA GLU A 148 -34.74 -1.92 -12.45
C GLU A 148 -35.50 -1.56 -13.71
N ASP A 149 -35.97 -0.32 -13.81
CA ASP A 149 -36.65 0.19 -14.98
C ASP A 149 -36.50 1.72 -15.09
N GLY A 150 -35.85 2.17 -16.16
CA GLY A 150 -35.81 3.58 -16.59
C GLY A 150 -36.85 3.88 -17.70
N PHE A 151 -37.77 2.96 -17.97
CA PHE A 151 -38.92 3.14 -18.87
C PHE A 151 -38.64 3.37 -20.36
N GLU A 152 -37.38 3.30 -20.77
CA GLU A 152 -36.94 3.48 -22.16
C GLU A 152 -37.45 2.38 -23.13
N SER A 153 -37.89 1.23 -22.59
CA SER A 153 -38.37 0.09 -23.37
C SER A 153 -39.90 -0.06 -23.39
N GLY A 154 -40.63 0.97 -22.96
CA GLY A 154 -42.08 0.91 -22.82
C GLY A 154 -42.53 0.33 -21.47
N PRO A 155 -43.84 0.06 -21.29
CA PRO A 155 -44.41 -0.21 -19.96
C PRO A 155 -44.09 -1.59 -19.38
N GLY A 156 -43.47 -2.49 -20.14
CA GLY A 156 -43.09 -3.83 -19.68
C GLY A 156 -44.24 -4.57 -18.98
N SER A 157 -43.96 -5.08 -17.77
CA SER A 157 -44.92 -5.77 -16.91
C SER A 157 -45.58 -4.85 -15.86
N TRP A 158 -45.40 -3.54 -15.98
CA TRP A 158 -46.06 -2.57 -15.11
C TRP A 158 -47.54 -2.48 -15.44
N THR A 159 -48.37 -2.31 -14.42
CA THR A 159 -49.82 -2.17 -14.60
C THR A 159 -50.30 -0.82 -14.10
N ALA A 160 -51.11 -0.14 -14.91
CA ALA A 160 -51.76 1.10 -14.55
C ALA A 160 -53.28 0.90 -14.45
N ASP A 161 -53.90 1.51 -13.44
CA ASP A 161 -55.35 1.50 -13.24
C ASP A 161 -55.88 2.89 -12.85
N GLY A 162 -57.21 3.03 -12.85
CA GLY A 162 -57.88 4.30 -12.62
C GLY A 162 -58.00 5.15 -13.88
N THR A 163 -58.56 6.35 -13.72
CA THR A 163 -58.80 7.28 -14.83
C THR A 163 -58.64 8.71 -14.33
N PRO A 164 -57.82 9.56 -15.01
CA PRO A 164 -56.92 9.21 -16.12
C PRO A 164 -55.78 8.26 -15.69
N ALA A 165 -55.41 7.31 -16.55
CA ALA A 165 -54.42 6.28 -16.20
C ALA A 165 -52.99 6.80 -16.34
N TRP A 166 -52.07 6.19 -15.58
CA TRP A 166 -50.63 6.36 -15.79
C TRP A 166 -50.22 5.89 -17.19
N SER A 167 -49.28 6.61 -17.81
CA SER A 167 -48.75 6.27 -19.14
C SER A 167 -47.30 6.71 -19.28
N ILE A 168 -46.56 6.08 -20.20
CA ILE A 168 -45.22 6.52 -20.54
C ILE A 168 -45.29 7.76 -21.43
N VAL A 169 -44.50 8.77 -21.06
CA VAL A 169 -44.40 10.05 -21.78
C VAL A 169 -42.94 10.45 -21.95
N ASN A 170 -42.69 11.39 -22.85
CA ASN A 170 -41.38 12.01 -23.07
C ASN A 170 -41.37 13.53 -22.76
N THR A 171 -42.34 13.99 -21.96
CA THR A 171 -42.48 15.41 -21.62
C THR A 171 -41.51 15.86 -20.53
N ALA A 172 -40.99 14.91 -19.74
CA ALA A 172 -39.95 15.07 -18.73
C ALA A 172 -39.38 13.69 -18.39
N ALA A 173 -38.08 13.61 -18.12
CA ALA A 173 -37.40 12.40 -17.63
C ALA A 173 -36.20 12.85 -16.78
N ASN A 174 -35.78 12.03 -15.83
CA ASN A 174 -34.56 12.23 -15.04
C ASN A 174 -33.33 11.76 -15.82
N SER A 175 -33.44 10.57 -16.40
CA SER A 175 -32.47 10.00 -17.33
C SER A 175 -33.18 9.60 -18.63
N GLY A 176 -32.41 9.30 -19.69
CA GLY A 176 -33.01 8.85 -20.95
C GLY A 176 -33.99 9.86 -21.57
N SER A 177 -35.06 9.34 -22.17
CA SER A 177 -36.07 10.09 -22.91
C SER A 177 -37.49 9.89 -22.38
N TYR A 178 -37.74 8.86 -21.59
CA TYR A 178 -39.08 8.43 -21.19
C TYR A 178 -39.21 8.32 -19.68
N SER A 179 -40.41 8.60 -19.16
CA SER A 179 -40.77 8.32 -17.77
C SER A 179 -42.25 7.95 -17.68
N PHE A 180 -42.68 7.35 -16.57
CA PHE A 180 -44.11 7.18 -16.30
C PHE A 180 -44.73 8.46 -15.75
N PHE A 181 -45.96 8.75 -16.17
CA PHE A 181 -46.67 9.96 -15.81
C PHE A 181 -48.15 9.71 -15.55
N ALA A 182 -48.68 10.32 -14.48
CA ALA A 182 -50.10 10.50 -14.26
C ALA A 182 -50.49 11.97 -14.28
N PRO A 183 -51.52 12.37 -15.05
CA PRO A 183 -52.02 13.74 -15.02
C PRO A 183 -52.84 13.99 -13.76
N ASN A 184 -52.74 15.21 -13.23
CA ASN A 184 -53.53 15.65 -12.09
C ASN A 184 -54.88 16.21 -12.56
N ALA A 185 -55.97 15.49 -12.31
CA ALA A 185 -57.29 15.85 -12.82
C ALA A 185 -57.93 16.96 -11.99
N GLY A 186 -58.65 17.89 -12.63
CA GLY A 186 -59.48 18.89 -11.94
C GLY A 186 -60.86 18.36 -11.53
N SER A 187 -60.91 17.11 -11.10
CA SER A 187 -62.09 16.35 -10.71
C SER A 187 -61.66 15.11 -9.95
N ILE A 188 -62.58 14.52 -9.15
CA ILE A 188 -62.21 13.38 -8.30
C ILE A 188 -61.61 12.27 -9.16
N SER A 189 -60.37 11.91 -8.85
CA SER A 189 -59.66 10.85 -9.56
C SER A 189 -58.81 10.03 -8.59
N ASP A 190 -58.61 8.77 -8.92
CA ASP A 190 -57.78 7.83 -8.16
C ASP A 190 -57.10 6.89 -9.15
N THR A 191 -55.81 7.12 -9.40
CA THR A 191 -55.04 6.36 -10.39
C THR A 191 -53.77 5.81 -9.79
N ARG A 192 -53.42 4.58 -10.17
CA ARG A 192 -52.25 3.90 -9.63
C ARG A 192 -51.38 3.28 -10.72
N LEU A 193 -50.09 3.25 -10.45
CA LEU A 193 -49.06 2.53 -11.19
C LEU A 193 -48.49 1.48 -10.25
N VAL A 194 -48.47 0.23 -10.68
CA VAL A 194 -48.01 -0.91 -9.88
C VAL A 194 -46.84 -1.60 -10.58
N SER A 195 -45.77 -1.84 -9.82
CA SER A 195 -44.59 -2.56 -10.29
C SER A 195 -44.89 -4.04 -10.55
N PRO A 196 -44.07 -4.72 -11.38
CA PRO A 196 -43.96 -6.17 -11.34
C PRO A 196 -43.61 -6.66 -9.92
N PRO A 197 -43.99 -7.89 -9.55
CA PRO A 197 -43.58 -8.46 -8.27
C PRO A 197 -42.10 -8.78 -8.24
N PHE A 198 -41.44 -8.49 -7.12
CA PHE A 198 -40.06 -8.89 -6.85
C PHE A 198 -39.92 -9.42 -5.42
N THR A 199 -38.98 -10.34 -5.21
CA THR A 199 -38.77 -10.99 -3.90
C THR A 199 -37.57 -10.38 -3.20
N ILE A 200 -37.78 -9.88 -1.98
CA ILE A 200 -36.67 -9.42 -1.13
C ILE A 200 -36.09 -10.66 -0.44
N PRO A 201 -34.78 -10.94 -0.55
CA PRO A 201 -34.16 -12.07 0.10
C PRO A 201 -34.44 -12.08 1.62
N GLY A 202 -34.85 -13.23 2.17
CA GLY A 202 -35.12 -13.37 3.61
C GLY A 202 -33.91 -13.12 4.50
N ALA A 203 -32.72 -13.33 3.95
CA ALA A 203 -31.47 -13.07 4.62
C ALA A 203 -31.02 -11.61 4.49
N ALA A 204 -31.74 -10.73 3.78
CA ALA A 204 -31.26 -9.37 3.50
C ALA A 204 -30.78 -8.63 4.77
N THR A 205 -29.57 -8.06 4.72
CA THR A 205 -29.06 -7.10 5.71
C THR A 205 -29.23 -5.66 5.24
N LEU A 206 -29.52 -5.49 3.94
CA LEU A 206 -29.93 -4.24 3.34
C LEU A 206 -30.98 -4.56 2.27
N ALA A 207 -32.08 -3.81 2.23
CA ALA A 207 -32.96 -3.74 1.07
C ALA A 207 -33.52 -2.33 0.93
N ALA A 208 -33.51 -1.79 -0.28
CA ALA A 208 -34.07 -0.48 -0.54
C ALA A 208 -34.71 -0.36 -1.92
N LEU A 209 -35.61 0.60 -2.05
CA LEU A 209 -36.12 1.12 -3.29
C LEU A 209 -35.59 2.54 -3.47
N GLU A 210 -35.13 2.86 -4.66
CA GLU A 210 -34.86 4.21 -5.11
C GLU A 210 -35.69 4.49 -6.35
N PHE A 211 -36.15 5.74 -6.46
CA PHE A 211 -36.67 6.26 -7.71
C PHE A 211 -36.52 7.79 -7.73
N TRP A 212 -36.62 8.35 -8.92
CA TRP A 212 -36.67 9.78 -9.13
C TRP A 212 -38.09 10.19 -9.48
N HIS A 213 -38.58 11.28 -8.91
CA HIS A 213 -39.92 11.75 -9.21
C HIS A 213 -40.05 13.26 -9.29
N ARG A 214 -41.13 13.72 -9.91
CA ARG A 214 -41.51 15.13 -9.97
C ARG A 214 -43.00 15.28 -9.78
N VAL A 215 -43.43 16.00 -8.73
CA VAL A 215 -44.84 16.21 -8.39
C VAL A 215 -45.25 17.66 -8.67
N ARG A 216 -46.38 17.82 -9.36
CA ARG A 216 -47.05 19.09 -9.66
C ARG A 216 -48.56 18.93 -9.54
N THR A 217 -49.06 18.96 -8.32
CA THR A 217 -50.48 18.85 -7.98
C THR A 217 -51.01 20.16 -7.38
N GLU A 218 -52.32 20.25 -7.17
CA GLU A 218 -52.88 21.29 -6.29
C GLU A 218 -52.38 21.09 -4.86
N THR A 219 -51.66 22.09 -4.34
CA THR A 219 -51.06 22.04 -2.99
C THR A 219 -52.11 21.79 -1.92
N THR A 220 -51.86 20.81 -1.04
CA THR A 220 -52.71 20.37 0.08
C THR A 220 -53.97 19.60 -0.33
N TYR A 221 -54.50 19.79 -1.52
CA TYR A 221 -55.76 19.15 -1.94
C TYR A 221 -55.54 17.88 -2.75
N ASP A 222 -54.48 17.86 -3.56
CA ASP A 222 -54.15 16.76 -4.45
C ASP A 222 -52.74 16.25 -4.20
N GLY A 223 -52.51 14.96 -4.39
CA GLY A 223 -51.19 14.41 -4.14
C GLY A 223 -51.04 12.91 -4.28
N GLY A 224 -49.81 12.49 -4.08
CA GLY A 224 -49.34 11.13 -4.32
C GLY A 224 -48.87 10.43 -3.06
N VAL A 225 -49.15 9.14 -2.96
CA VAL A 225 -48.61 8.24 -1.93
C VAL A 225 -47.89 7.06 -2.57
N LEU A 226 -46.98 6.46 -1.81
CA LEU A 226 -46.30 5.22 -2.13
C LEU A 226 -46.77 4.12 -1.19
N GLU A 227 -47.15 2.98 -1.77
CA GLU A 227 -47.72 1.86 -1.04
C GLU A 227 -47.04 0.54 -1.42
N VAL A 228 -47.09 -0.44 -0.53
CA VAL A 228 -46.58 -1.80 -0.76
C VAL A 228 -47.66 -2.84 -0.49
N THR A 229 -47.66 -3.91 -1.26
CA THR A 229 -48.41 -5.13 -0.97
C THR A 229 -47.46 -6.31 -0.79
N THR A 230 -47.82 -7.22 0.10
CA THR A 230 -47.13 -8.50 0.32
C THR A 230 -48.07 -9.70 0.08
N ASP A 231 -49.31 -9.43 -0.35
CA ASP A 231 -50.40 -10.41 -0.52
C ASP A 231 -50.99 -10.38 -1.96
N GLY A 232 -50.17 -10.00 -2.93
CA GLY A 232 -50.53 -9.97 -4.36
C GLY A 232 -51.56 -8.90 -4.70
N GLY A 233 -51.59 -7.79 -3.95
CA GLY A 233 -52.46 -6.64 -4.19
C GLY A 233 -53.82 -6.70 -3.51
N SER A 234 -54.06 -7.70 -2.64
CA SER A 234 -55.31 -7.81 -1.87
C SER A 234 -55.43 -6.71 -0.82
N SER A 235 -54.31 -6.31 -0.23
CA SER A 235 -54.20 -5.16 0.67
C SER A 235 -52.92 -4.36 0.39
N TRP A 236 -52.94 -3.08 0.77
CA TRP A 236 -51.86 -2.13 0.51
C TRP A 236 -51.55 -1.31 1.76
N THR A 237 -50.28 -1.25 2.12
CA THR A 237 -49.76 -0.51 3.28
C THR A 237 -49.00 0.72 2.80
N ASP A 238 -49.19 1.87 3.44
CA ASP A 238 -48.44 3.09 3.15
C ASP A 238 -46.97 2.94 3.57
N LEU A 239 -46.04 3.34 2.70
CA LEU A 239 -44.60 3.28 2.95
C LEU A 239 -44.04 4.54 3.63
N SER A 240 -44.88 5.49 4.05
CA SER A 240 -44.44 6.79 4.60
C SER A 240 -43.33 6.70 5.66
N SER A 241 -43.43 5.74 6.59
CA SER A 241 -42.46 5.55 7.67
C SER A 241 -41.13 4.93 7.22
N ASN A 242 -41.12 4.35 6.02
CA ASN A 242 -39.97 3.69 5.44
C ASN A 242 -39.18 4.61 4.49
N ILE A 243 -39.73 5.77 4.11
CA ILE A 243 -39.03 6.73 3.26
C ILE A 243 -37.94 7.43 4.08
N THR A 244 -36.68 7.25 3.68
CA THR A 244 -35.51 7.81 4.36
C THR A 244 -34.98 9.07 3.66
N VAL A 245 -35.30 9.26 2.38
CA VAL A 245 -34.97 10.47 1.58
C VAL A 245 -36.17 10.84 0.72
N GLY A 246 -36.48 12.12 0.59
CA GLY A 246 -37.58 12.60 -0.25
C GLY A 246 -38.97 12.25 0.30
N GLY A 247 -39.12 12.29 1.64
CA GLY A 247 -40.39 11.98 2.32
C GLY A 247 -41.56 12.90 1.94
N TYR A 248 -42.76 12.51 2.37
CA TYR A 248 -43.97 13.31 2.17
C TYR A 248 -43.83 14.72 2.75
N ASN A 249 -44.36 15.70 2.03
CA ASN A 249 -44.19 17.13 2.34
C ASN A 249 -45.48 17.80 2.86
N GLY A 250 -46.59 17.07 2.94
CA GLY A 250 -47.86 17.60 3.43
C GLY A 250 -48.88 16.52 3.77
N VAL A 251 -50.09 16.97 4.11
CA VAL A 251 -51.25 16.12 4.39
C VAL A 251 -52.37 16.53 3.47
N ILE A 252 -53.01 15.56 2.82
CA ILE A 252 -54.15 15.82 1.94
C ILE A 252 -55.36 16.27 2.77
N SER A 253 -55.99 17.36 2.34
CA SER A 253 -57.20 17.91 2.95
C SER A 253 -58.29 16.84 3.07
N SER A 254 -59.01 16.82 4.19
CA SER A 254 -60.20 15.99 4.36
C SER A 254 -61.45 16.60 3.72
N ALA A 255 -61.36 17.83 3.23
CA ALA A 255 -62.40 18.45 2.43
C ALA A 255 -62.30 18.04 0.95
N PHE A 256 -63.38 18.26 0.19
CA PHE A 256 -63.40 18.13 -1.28
C PHE A 256 -63.17 16.72 -1.85
N SER A 257 -63.39 15.69 -1.02
CA SER A 257 -63.57 14.29 -1.45
C SER A 257 -62.38 13.66 -2.20
N ASN A 258 -61.16 14.15 -1.98
CA ASN A 258 -59.97 13.46 -2.46
C ASN A 258 -59.92 12.04 -1.86
N PRO A 259 -59.67 10.98 -2.66
CA PRO A 259 -59.61 9.59 -2.17
C PRO A 259 -58.45 9.30 -1.20
N LEU A 260 -57.49 10.21 -1.08
CA LEU A 260 -56.37 10.17 -0.14
C LEU A 260 -56.55 11.13 1.05
N ALA A 261 -57.76 11.70 1.22
CA ALA A 261 -58.13 12.62 2.29
C ALA A 261 -57.58 12.21 3.68
N GLY A 262 -56.88 13.15 4.32
CA GLY A 262 -56.31 12.99 5.66
C GLY A 262 -54.98 12.22 5.72
N ARG A 263 -54.45 11.73 4.60
CA ARG A 263 -53.17 11.01 4.56
C ARG A 263 -52.00 11.98 4.37
N PRO A 264 -50.85 11.75 5.04
CA PRO A 264 -49.56 12.26 4.60
C PRO A 264 -49.28 11.88 3.14
N ALA A 265 -48.79 12.82 2.33
CA ALA A 265 -48.55 12.61 0.91
C ALA A 265 -47.52 13.61 0.35
N TRP A 266 -47.04 13.36 -0.86
CA TRP A 266 -46.44 14.41 -1.69
C TRP A 266 -47.54 15.26 -2.33
N THR A 267 -47.53 16.56 -2.08
CA THR A 267 -48.52 17.50 -2.58
C THR A 267 -47.88 18.82 -3.05
N GLY A 268 -48.58 19.50 -3.95
CA GLY A 268 -48.18 20.79 -4.50
C GLY A 268 -47.15 20.67 -5.59
N SER A 269 -46.37 21.74 -5.75
CA SER A 269 -45.23 21.77 -6.65
C SER A 269 -43.94 21.83 -5.83
N ILE A 270 -43.02 20.94 -6.16
CA ILE A 270 -41.61 21.11 -5.80
C ILE A 270 -41.13 22.44 -6.43
N PRO A 271 -40.31 23.27 -5.74
CA PRO A 271 -39.97 24.62 -6.19
C PRO A 271 -39.53 24.70 -7.66
N ALA A 272 -39.99 25.74 -8.36
CA ALA A 272 -39.73 25.94 -9.78
C ALA A 272 -38.21 26.02 -10.05
N GLY A 273 -37.69 25.06 -10.84
CA GLY A 273 -36.27 24.96 -11.19
C GLY A 273 -35.59 23.70 -10.62
N ALA A 274 -36.15 23.07 -9.60
CA ALA A 274 -35.77 21.73 -9.18
C ALA A 274 -36.27 20.72 -10.24
N GLY A 275 -35.37 19.84 -10.69
CA GLY A 275 -35.66 18.79 -11.66
C GLY A 275 -36.53 17.69 -11.06
N PHE A 276 -36.11 16.45 -11.21
CA PHE A 276 -36.62 15.34 -10.42
C PHE A 276 -35.96 15.36 -9.02
N GLU A 277 -36.68 14.89 -8.03
CA GLU A 277 -36.18 14.64 -6.67
C GLU A 277 -35.97 13.15 -6.47
N ARG A 278 -34.92 12.79 -5.74
CA ARG A 278 -34.65 11.40 -5.38
C ARG A 278 -35.46 10.99 -4.15
N VAL A 279 -36.08 9.82 -4.23
CA VAL A 279 -36.74 9.16 -3.09
C VAL A 279 -36.00 7.86 -2.79
N VAL A 280 -35.71 7.62 -1.51
CA VAL A 280 -35.11 6.37 -1.03
C VAL A 280 -36.00 5.79 0.05
N VAL A 281 -36.28 4.50 -0.04
CA VAL A 281 -37.19 3.78 0.86
C VAL A 281 -36.49 2.54 1.41
N ASN A 282 -36.48 2.40 2.74
CA ASN A 282 -35.98 1.21 3.41
C ASN A 282 -36.98 0.05 3.28
N LEU A 283 -36.62 -0.96 2.49
CA LEU A 283 -37.39 -2.18 2.30
C LEU A 283 -36.95 -3.33 3.22
N LEU A 284 -35.89 -3.15 4.03
CA LEU A 284 -35.36 -4.20 4.90
C LEU A 284 -36.41 -4.84 5.84
N PRO A 285 -37.39 -4.10 6.41
CA PRO A 285 -38.46 -4.71 7.22
C PRO A 285 -39.34 -5.72 6.46
N LEU A 286 -39.26 -5.75 5.12
CA LEU A 286 -40.00 -6.64 4.24
C LEU A 286 -39.15 -7.82 3.75
N ALA A 287 -37.95 -8.04 4.32
CA ALA A 287 -37.09 -9.17 3.97
C ALA A 287 -37.84 -10.50 4.03
N GLY A 288 -37.65 -11.33 2.99
CA GLY A 288 -38.27 -12.64 2.85
C GLY A 288 -39.66 -12.63 2.20
N GLN A 289 -40.20 -11.44 1.91
CA GLN A 289 -41.50 -11.29 1.28
C GLN A 289 -41.35 -11.04 -0.23
N THR A 290 -42.35 -11.47 -0.99
CA THR A 290 -42.55 -11.01 -2.37
C THR A 290 -43.47 -9.80 -2.34
N VAL A 291 -43.03 -8.71 -2.95
CA VAL A 291 -43.70 -7.41 -2.85
C VAL A 291 -44.00 -6.83 -4.23
N GLN A 292 -44.99 -5.94 -4.28
CA GLN A 292 -45.17 -4.98 -5.37
C GLN A 292 -45.28 -3.58 -4.78
N ILE A 293 -44.74 -2.60 -5.48
CA ILE A 293 -44.79 -1.20 -5.10
C ILE A 293 -45.84 -0.49 -5.96
N ARG A 294 -46.61 0.41 -5.34
CA ARG A 294 -47.65 1.20 -5.99
C ARG A 294 -47.47 2.68 -5.75
N TRP A 295 -47.41 3.43 -6.85
CA TRP A 295 -47.53 4.88 -6.86
C TRP A 295 -49.00 5.23 -7.10
N ARG A 296 -49.62 5.97 -6.19
CA ARG A 296 -51.06 6.30 -6.26
C ARG A 296 -51.27 7.80 -6.18
N LEU A 297 -51.92 8.37 -7.19
CA LEU A 297 -52.30 9.79 -7.28
C LEU A 297 -53.80 9.94 -7.05
N GLY A 298 -54.17 10.81 -6.12
CA GLY A 298 -55.56 11.18 -5.85
C GLY A 298 -55.82 12.66 -6.12
N SER A 299 -56.97 12.96 -6.75
CA SER A 299 -57.48 14.33 -6.93
C SER A 299 -58.82 14.56 -6.24
N ASP A 300 -59.05 15.81 -5.84
CA ASP A 300 -60.28 16.31 -5.22
C ASP A 300 -61.35 16.69 -6.26
N THR A 301 -62.45 17.33 -5.85
CA THR A 301 -63.56 17.71 -6.73
C THR A 301 -63.26 18.75 -7.82
N SER A 302 -62.17 19.51 -7.77
CA SER A 302 -61.90 20.62 -8.68
C SER A 302 -60.40 20.88 -8.90
N VAL A 303 -60.04 21.99 -9.54
CA VAL A 303 -58.66 22.52 -9.69
C VAL A 303 -57.57 21.47 -10.00
N GLY A 304 -57.38 21.18 -11.29
CA GLY A 304 -56.26 20.34 -11.73
C GLY A 304 -54.96 21.12 -11.88
N ALA A 305 -53.84 20.41 -11.76
CA ALA A 305 -52.50 20.89 -12.12
C ALA A 305 -51.89 19.99 -13.21
N THR A 306 -50.55 19.89 -13.28
CA THR A 306 -49.92 19.12 -14.36
C THR A 306 -49.96 17.61 -14.08
N GLY A 307 -49.42 17.14 -12.96
CA GLY A 307 -49.34 15.70 -12.67
C GLY A 307 -48.06 15.27 -11.96
N TRP A 308 -47.77 13.98 -12.06
CA TRP A 308 -46.68 13.32 -11.38
C TRP A 308 -45.88 12.44 -12.35
N TRP A 309 -44.58 12.71 -12.47
CA TRP A 309 -43.62 11.86 -13.18
C TRP A 309 -42.82 10.98 -12.21
N VAL A 310 -42.56 9.73 -12.61
CA VAL A 310 -41.70 8.76 -11.90
C VAL A 310 -40.75 8.16 -12.92
N ASP A 311 -39.48 8.09 -12.56
CA ASP A 311 -38.40 7.64 -13.42
C ASP A 311 -37.27 6.95 -12.63
N ASP A 312 -36.40 6.23 -13.34
CA ASP A 312 -35.22 5.54 -12.80
C ASP A 312 -35.54 4.71 -11.54
N VAL A 313 -36.48 3.77 -11.63
CA VAL A 313 -36.90 2.95 -10.50
C VAL A 313 -35.96 1.78 -10.33
N VAL A 314 -35.34 1.66 -9.15
CA VAL A 314 -34.44 0.56 -8.81
C VAL A 314 -34.76 0.02 -7.42
N ALA A 315 -35.01 -1.28 -7.30
CA ALA A 315 -35.05 -1.98 -6.03
C ALA A 315 -33.87 -2.96 -5.94
N TRP A 316 -33.19 -2.97 -4.80
CA TRP A 316 -32.02 -3.80 -4.59
C TRP A 316 -32.00 -4.31 -3.15
N ALA A 317 -31.34 -5.45 -2.95
CA ALA A 317 -31.12 -6.01 -1.64
C ALA A 317 -29.79 -6.75 -1.57
N CYS A 318 -29.16 -6.69 -0.40
CA CYS A 318 -27.92 -7.38 -0.09
C CYS A 318 -28.27 -8.46 0.94
N PRO A 319 -28.21 -9.76 0.57
CA PRO A 319 -28.34 -10.86 1.53
C PRO A 319 -27.31 -10.73 2.66
N SER A 320 -27.61 -11.30 3.83
CA SER A 320 -26.68 -11.44 4.95
C SER A 320 -25.46 -12.19 4.46
N GLY A 321 -24.36 -11.48 4.23
CA GLY A 321 -23.06 -12.03 3.84
C GLY A 321 -23.17 -13.24 2.90
N GLY A 322 -23.52 -13.01 1.64
CA GLY A 322 -23.81 -14.10 0.70
C GLY A 322 -23.48 -13.77 -0.75
N GLY A 323 -22.32 -13.16 -0.93
CA GLY A 323 -21.68 -12.82 -2.19
C GLY A 323 -20.38 -12.10 -1.85
N GLY A 324 -19.63 -12.66 -0.91
CA GLY A 324 -18.35 -12.11 -0.53
C GLY A 324 -17.41 -12.25 -1.72
N ASP A 325 -16.71 -11.19 -2.00
CA ASP A 325 -15.51 -11.28 -2.82
C ASP A 325 -14.37 -11.72 -1.89
N PRO A 326 -13.66 -12.83 -2.16
CA PRO A 326 -12.39 -13.05 -1.48
C PRO A 326 -11.40 -12.00 -1.95
N ASN A 327 -10.79 -11.23 -1.05
CA ASN A 327 -9.82 -10.18 -1.43
C ASN A 327 -8.43 -10.60 -0.99
N ILE A 328 -7.54 -10.84 -1.95
CA ILE A 328 -6.18 -11.30 -1.71
C ILE A 328 -5.27 -10.14 -1.32
N ASP A 329 -4.52 -10.31 -0.24
CA ASP A 329 -3.39 -9.46 0.12
C ASP A 329 -2.14 -10.34 0.31
N VAL A 330 -1.08 -10.03 -0.42
CA VAL A 330 0.18 -10.81 -0.41
C VAL A 330 1.30 -9.93 0.14
N SER A 331 1.99 -10.42 1.17
CA SER A 331 3.08 -9.67 1.81
C SER A 331 4.22 -10.58 2.29
N PRO A 332 5.49 -10.22 2.03
CA PRO A 332 5.95 -9.04 1.28
C PRO A 332 5.79 -9.22 -0.23
N LEU A 333 5.75 -8.11 -0.98
CA LEU A 333 5.63 -8.11 -2.45
C LEU A 333 6.95 -8.38 -3.20
N SER A 334 8.03 -8.68 -2.48
CA SER A 334 9.29 -9.18 -3.05
C SER A 334 10.08 -9.93 -2.00
N LEU A 335 10.91 -10.87 -2.43
CA LEU A 335 11.79 -11.65 -1.56
C LEU A 335 13.23 -11.66 -2.11
N SER A 336 14.20 -11.63 -1.20
CA SER A 336 15.62 -11.68 -1.55
C SER A 336 16.43 -12.43 -0.51
N GLU A 337 17.44 -13.17 -0.94
CA GLU A 337 18.35 -13.90 -0.05
C GLU A 337 19.81 -13.84 -0.56
N THR A 338 20.77 -14.00 0.35
CA THR A 338 22.20 -14.12 0.01
C THR A 338 22.79 -15.37 0.64
N HIS A 339 23.31 -16.27 -0.19
CA HIS A 339 24.02 -17.46 0.24
C HIS A 339 25.52 -17.32 -0.01
N ALA A 340 26.31 -17.32 1.06
CA ALA A 340 27.76 -17.38 0.99
C ALA A 340 28.24 -18.82 1.16
N THR A 341 29.23 -19.23 0.37
CA THR A 341 29.81 -20.58 0.46
C THR A 341 28.76 -21.70 0.34
N PRO A 342 28.10 -21.85 -0.84
CA PRO A 342 27.11 -22.91 -1.06
C PRO A 342 27.70 -24.31 -0.79
N PRO A 343 26.87 -25.31 -0.40
CA PRO A 343 25.41 -25.29 -0.36
C PRO A 343 24.84 -24.65 0.91
N GLN A 344 23.79 -23.87 0.75
CA GLN A 344 22.99 -23.33 1.86
C GLN A 344 21.51 -23.43 1.51
N THR A 345 20.71 -23.71 2.54
CA THR A 345 19.25 -23.73 2.45
C THR A 345 18.70 -22.79 3.50
N THR A 346 17.92 -21.80 3.09
CA THR A 346 17.27 -20.85 3.99
C THR A 346 15.81 -20.67 3.59
N THR A 347 15.02 -20.08 4.49
CA THR A 347 13.58 -19.88 4.27
C THR A 347 13.17 -18.45 4.56
N ARG A 348 12.22 -17.96 3.78
CA ARG A 348 11.45 -16.74 4.05
C ARG A 348 9.97 -17.05 4.17
N THR A 349 9.23 -16.12 4.75
CA THR A 349 7.77 -16.24 4.86
C THR A 349 7.11 -15.26 3.92
N LEU A 350 6.22 -15.79 3.10
CA LEU A 350 5.24 -15.04 2.32
C LEU A 350 3.88 -15.25 2.98
N THR A 351 3.14 -14.18 3.25
CA THR A 351 1.81 -14.24 3.87
C THR A 351 0.77 -13.96 2.81
N VAL A 352 -0.21 -14.86 2.69
CA VAL A 352 -1.40 -14.66 1.87
C VAL A 352 -2.58 -14.46 2.82
N THR A 353 -3.13 -13.25 2.83
CA THR A 353 -4.24 -12.85 3.69
C THR A 353 -5.51 -12.69 2.87
N ASN A 354 -6.61 -13.19 3.39
CA ASN A 354 -7.93 -12.91 2.87
C ASN A 354 -8.52 -11.72 3.65
N THR A 355 -8.46 -10.54 3.03
CA THR A 355 -9.10 -9.33 3.58
C THR A 355 -10.56 -9.18 3.14
N GLY A 356 -11.02 -10.11 2.31
CA GLY A 356 -12.37 -10.14 1.78
C GLY A 356 -13.35 -10.88 2.68
N THR A 357 -14.51 -11.16 2.12
CA THR A 357 -15.68 -11.64 2.87
C THR A 357 -16.18 -13.02 2.42
N ALA A 358 -15.57 -13.62 1.40
CA ALA A 358 -15.72 -15.05 1.06
C ALA A 358 -14.39 -15.79 1.17
N ASN A 359 -14.41 -17.13 1.11
CA ASN A 359 -13.20 -17.93 1.15
C ASN A 359 -12.30 -17.66 -0.05
N LEU A 360 -11.05 -17.33 0.23
CA LEU A 360 -10.00 -17.11 -0.74
C LEU A 360 -9.30 -18.43 -1.03
N ASP A 361 -9.56 -18.98 -2.21
CA ASP A 361 -8.81 -20.11 -2.75
C ASP A 361 -7.68 -19.56 -3.59
N TRP A 362 -6.45 -19.95 -3.28
CA TRP A 362 -5.26 -19.43 -3.94
C TRP A 362 -4.25 -20.53 -4.22
N GLN A 363 -3.41 -20.31 -5.23
CA GLN A 363 -2.30 -21.18 -5.61
C GLN A 363 -1.07 -20.36 -6.02
N ILE A 364 0.11 -20.93 -5.82
CA ILE A 364 1.40 -20.32 -6.13
C ILE A 364 2.16 -21.28 -7.04
N ALA A 365 2.61 -20.75 -8.18
CA ALA A 365 3.54 -21.42 -9.08
C ALA A 365 4.81 -20.59 -9.24
N GLU A 366 5.93 -21.24 -9.52
CA GLU A 366 7.19 -20.57 -9.83
C GLU A 366 7.27 -20.24 -11.33
N ASP A 367 8.03 -19.20 -11.66
CA ASP A 367 8.39 -18.87 -13.04
C ASP A 367 9.85 -18.39 -13.11
N PRO A 368 10.72 -19.04 -13.91
CA PRO A 368 12.08 -18.55 -14.17
C PRO A 368 12.10 -17.27 -15.04
N ASN A 369 10.99 -16.91 -15.69
CA ASN A 369 10.86 -15.72 -16.53
C ASN A 369 10.20 -14.54 -15.78
N THR A 370 10.11 -13.37 -16.42
CA THR A 370 9.76 -12.09 -15.77
C THR A 370 8.26 -11.78 -15.66
N ASN A 371 7.33 -12.63 -16.14
CA ASN A 371 5.93 -12.20 -16.31
C ASN A 371 4.83 -13.25 -16.08
N CYS A 372 5.13 -14.44 -15.54
CA CYS A 372 4.11 -15.43 -15.15
C CYS A 372 3.19 -15.89 -16.29
N VAL A 373 3.65 -15.80 -17.54
CA VAL A 373 2.88 -16.23 -18.72
C VAL A 373 2.96 -17.75 -18.93
N ASN A 374 4.07 -18.37 -18.52
CA ASN A 374 4.26 -19.82 -18.59
C ASN A 374 5.04 -20.31 -17.36
N PRO A 375 4.38 -20.43 -16.20
CA PRO A 375 5.01 -20.88 -14.96
C PRO A 375 5.72 -22.23 -15.16
N ALA A 376 6.92 -22.33 -14.63
CA ALA A 376 7.76 -23.51 -14.70
C ALA A 376 8.61 -23.61 -13.43
N ASP A 377 8.94 -24.84 -13.05
CA ASP A 377 9.75 -25.15 -11.87
C ASP A 377 11.10 -24.40 -11.89
N VAL A 378 11.46 -23.81 -10.75
CA VAL A 378 12.73 -23.11 -10.55
C VAL A 378 13.57 -23.92 -9.55
N PRO A 379 14.59 -24.68 -9.99
CA PRO A 379 15.23 -25.70 -9.14
C PRO A 379 15.83 -25.25 -7.81
N TRP A 380 16.13 -23.96 -7.66
CA TRP A 380 16.71 -23.37 -6.45
C TRP A 380 15.68 -22.71 -5.53
N LEU A 381 14.41 -22.68 -5.92
CA LEU A 381 13.30 -22.05 -5.23
C LEU A 381 12.20 -23.11 -4.99
N SER A 382 11.57 -23.09 -3.83
CA SER A 382 10.36 -23.91 -3.58
C SER A 382 9.41 -23.25 -2.60
N VAL A 383 8.11 -23.54 -2.69
CA VAL A 383 7.08 -23.00 -1.79
C VAL A 383 6.25 -24.09 -1.13
N ASN A 384 5.84 -23.87 0.13
CA ASN A 384 4.94 -24.77 0.85
C ASN A 384 4.05 -24.01 1.86
N PRO A 385 2.72 -24.13 1.81
CA PRO A 385 1.94 -24.87 0.81
C PRO A 385 1.89 -24.17 -0.55
N THR A 386 1.71 -24.93 -1.64
CA THR A 386 1.55 -24.40 -3.01
C THR A 386 0.12 -23.91 -3.28
N SER A 387 -0.85 -24.27 -2.46
CA SER A 387 -2.23 -23.80 -2.53
C SER A 387 -2.93 -23.94 -1.19
N ALA A 388 -3.89 -23.08 -0.88
CA ALA A 388 -4.78 -23.27 0.27
C ALA A 388 -6.12 -22.52 0.08
N SER A 389 -7.00 -22.70 1.06
CA SER A 389 -8.24 -21.92 1.21
C SER A 389 -8.17 -21.14 2.53
N SER A 390 -8.26 -19.81 2.45
CA SER A 390 -8.26 -18.91 3.60
C SER A 390 -9.68 -18.39 3.84
N VAL A 391 -10.24 -18.62 5.02
CA VAL A 391 -11.53 -18.00 5.43
C VAL A 391 -11.42 -16.47 5.51
N PRO A 392 -12.52 -15.72 5.50
CA PRO A 392 -12.51 -14.26 5.68
C PRO A 392 -11.70 -13.81 6.90
N ALA A 393 -10.91 -12.75 6.74
CA ALA A 393 -9.92 -12.25 7.71
C ALA A 393 -8.83 -13.27 8.12
N GLY A 394 -8.77 -14.43 7.46
CA GLY A 394 -7.77 -15.45 7.69
C GLY A 394 -6.47 -15.18 6.91
N SER A 395 -5.34 -15.62 7.47
CA SER A 395 -4.03 -15.55 6.83
C SER A 395 -3.39 -16.93 6.77
N SER A 396 -2.72 -17.20 5.66
CA SER A 396 -1.90 -18.39 5.44
C SER A 396 -0.43 -17.99 5.32
N ALA A 397 0.43 -18.62 6.13
CA ALA A 397 1.88 -18.45 6.02
C ALA A 397 2.45 -19.48 5.04
N VAL A 398 3.07 -19.00 3.97
CA VAL A 398 3.77 -19.78 2.96
C VAL A 398 5.27 -19.72 3.23
N THR A 399 5.88 -20.89 3.39
CA THR A 399 7.34 -21.01 3.51
C THR A 399 7.94 -21.02 2.11
N VAL A 400 8.81 -20.06 1.83
CA VAL A 400 9.58 -19.96 0.58
C VAL A 400 11.01 -20.38 0.88
N THR A 401 11.47 -21.46 0.27
CA THR A 401 12.80 -22.05 0.47
C THR A 401 13.74 -21.66 -0.65
N PHE A 402 14.93 -21.21 -0.30
CA PHE A 402 16.05 -20.92 -1.19
C PHE A 402 17.07 -22.04 -1.00
N ASP A 403 17.53 -22.69 -2.07
CA ASP A 403 18.56 -23.72 -2.04
C ASP A 403 19.66 -23.42 -3.06
N SER A 404 20.87 -23.13 -2.57
CA SER A 404 22.04 -22.87 -3.42
C SER A 404 22.86 -24.12 -3.76
N THR A 405 22.34 -25.31 -3.47
CA THR A 405 23.02 -26.58 -3.80
C THR A 405 23.24 -26.70 -5.31
N GLY A 406 24.51 -26.84 -5.70
CA GLY A 406 24.89 -26.96 -7.12
C GLY A 406 24.88 -25.65 -7.91
N LEU A 407 24.55 -24.51 -7.29
CA LEU A 407 24.62 -23.20 -7.94
C LEU A 407 26.04 -22.64 -7.93
N ALA A 408 26.45 -22.05 -9.05
CA ALA A 408 27.67 -21.26 -9.14
C ALA A 408 27.48 -19.88 -8.48
N ALA A 409 28.58 -19.19 -8.17
CA ALA A 409 28.50 -17.80 -7.71
C ALA A 409 27.86 -16.91 -8.79
N GLY A 410 26.86 -16.11 -8.41
CA GLY A 410 26.06 -15.30 -9.32
C GLY A 410 24.76 -14.80 -8.71
N ALA A 411 24.01 -14.00 -9.47
CA ALA A 411 22.67 -13.56 -9.13
C ALA A 411 21.63 -14.37 -9.92
N TYR A 412 20.64 -14.89 -9.21
CA TYR A 412 19.54 -15.69 -9.74
C TYR A 412 18.23 -14.95 -9.47
N GLY A 413 17.34 -14.89 -10.46
CA GLY A 413 16.05 -14.23 -10.37
C GLY A 413 14.94 -15.16 -10.83
N ALA A 414 13.79 -15.06 -10.19
CA ALA A 414 12.56 -15.80 -10.50
C ALA A 414 11.35 -15.00 -10.02
N ASN A 415 10.15 -15.46 -10.32
CA ASN A 415 8.91 -14.94 -9.78
C ASN A 415 8.08 -16.04 -9.12
N LEU A 416 7.31 -15.66 -8.09
CA LEU A 416 6.18 -16.45 -7.61
C LEU A 416 4.90 -15.85 -8.20
N CYS A 417 4.16 -16.68 -8.92
CA CYS A 417 2.91 -16.37 -9.60
C CYS A 417 1.74 -16.80 -8.72
N VAL A 418 1.13 -15.84 -8.01
CA VAL A 418 0.01 -16.10 -7.10
C VAL A 418 -1.29 -15.84 -7.86
N THR A 419 -2.09 -16.88 -8.04
CA THR A 419 -3.46 -16.77 -8.60
C THR A 419 -4.48 -17.13 -7.54
N SER A 420 -5.68 -16.55 -7.65
CA SER A 420 -6.76 -16.77 -6.70
C SER A 420 -8.13 -16.71 -7.36
N ASN A 421 -9.16 -17.05 -6.59
CA ASN A 421 -10.56 -16.83 -6.92
C ASN A 421 -11.06 -15.42 -6.57
N ASP A 422 -10.15 -14.45 -6.38
CA ASP A 422 -10.45 -13.02 -6.16
C ASP A 422 -10.79 -12.36 -7.52
N PRO A 423 -12.05 -12.03 -7.81
CA PRO A 423 -12.43 -11.28 -9.01
C PRO A 423 -11.95 -9.83 -9.05
N ASN A 424 -11.45 -9.26 -7.95
CA ASN A 424 -10.80 -7.95 -7.98
C ASN A 424 -9.32 -8.06 -8.34
N PRO A 425 -8.78 -7.04 -9.02
CA PRO A 425 -7.35 -6.94 -9.19
C PRO A 425 -6.69 -6.62 -7.84
N GLY A 426 -5.93 -7.58 -7.29
CA GLY A 426 -5.27 -7.46 -6.00
C GLY A 426 -4.24 -6.32 -5.91
N PRO A 427 -3.74 -6.00 -4.70
CA PRO A 427 -2.78 -4.93 -4.48
C PRO A 427 -1.41 -5.32 -5.06
N GLY A 428 -1.06 -4.79 -6.22
CA GLY A 428 0.31 -4.92 -6.75
C GLY A 428 0.48 -4.66 -8.24
N ASN A 429 -0.52 -4.92 -9.07
CA ASN A 429 -0.43 -4.68 -10.51
C ASN A 429 -1.76 -4.41 -11.24
N GLY A 430 -2.90 -4.36 -10.54
CA GLY A 430 -4.17 -4.11 -11.21
C GLY A 430 -4.66 -5.29 -12.06
N THR A 431 -4.23 -6.53 -11.77
CA THR A 431 -4.69 -7.75 -12.46
C THR A 431 -5.08 -8.86 -11.46
N GLU A 432 -5.80 -9.89 -11.93
CA GLU A 432 -6.17 -11.13 -11.22
C GLU A 432 -4.96 -11.98 -10.73
N LEU A 433 -3.74 -11.57 -11.07
CA LEU A 433 -2.49 -12.29 -10.83
C LEU A 433 -1.53 -11.43 -10.00
N VAL A 434 -1.12 -11.88 -8.81
CA VAL A 434 -0.08 -11.20 -8.01
C VAL A 434 1.28 -11.81 -8.33
N VAL A 435 2.21 -10.99 -8.85
CA VAL A 435 3.59 -11.40 -9.18
C VAL A 435 4.53 -10.93 -8.07
N VAL A 436 5.20 -11.86 -7.41
CA VAL A 436 6.19 -11.58 -6.35
C VAL A 436 7.59 -11.87 -6.88
N PRO A 437 8.43 -10.85 -7.17
CA PRO A 437 9.80 -11.06 -7.59
C PRO A 437 10.66 -11.67 -6.48
N VAL A 438 11.46 -12.67 -6.85
CA VAL A 438 12.39 -13.38 -5.96
C VAL A 438 13.81 -13.30 -6.49
N SER A 439 14.75 -12.97 -5.62
CA SER A 439 16.18 -12.93 -5.96
C SER A 439 17.05 -13.73 -4.99
N LEU A 440 18.04 -14.45 -5.51
CA LEU A 440 19.06 -15.15 -4.74
C LEU A 440 20.43 -14.71 -5.23
N THR A 441 21.25 -14.20 -4.32
CA THR A 441 22.68 -13.93 -4.60
C THR A 441 23.53 -15.04 -4.00
N VAL A 442 24.27 -15.77 -4.83
CA VAL A 442 25.23 -16.78 -4.39
C VAL A 442 26.63 -16.19 -4.49
N SER A 443 27.33 -16.06 -3.38
CA SER A 443 28.74 -15.65 -3.35
C SER A 443 29.65 -16.85 -3.10
N GLY A 444 30.72 -16.97 -3.89
CA GLY A 444 31.77 -17.95 -3.65
C GLY A 444 32.52 -17.69 -2.34
N PRO A 445 33.37 -18.64 -1.89
CA PRO A 445 34.29 -18.40 -0.78
C PRO A 445 35.16 -17.18 -1.07
N ALA A 446 35.42 -16.37 -0.04
CA ALA A 446 36.35 -15.26 -0.15
C ALA A 446 37.74 -15.79 -0.56
N MET A 447 38.37 -15.11 -1.52
CA MET A 447 39.70 -15.47 -2.03
C MET A 447 40.70 -14.40 -1.60
N HIS A 448 41.87 -14.84 -1.17
CA HIS A 448 42.98 -13.97 -0.77
C HIS A 448 44.18 -14.18 -1.68
N THR A 449 44.83 -13.07 -2.02
CA THR A 449 46.07 -13.03 -2.77
C THR A 449 47.24 -13.18 -1.81
N VAL A 450 48.02 -14.26 -1.99
CA VAL A 450 49.29 -14.46 -1.28
C VAL A 450 50.43 -14.22 -2.24
N THR A 451 51.21 -13.17 -2.01
CA THR A 451 52.40 -12.85 -2.81
C THR A 451 53.66 -13.37 -2.15
N SER A 452 54.71 -13.63 -2.93
CA SER A 452 56.02 -13.99 -2.40
C SER A 452 57.12 -13.04 -2.84
N SER A 453 58.14 -12.89 -1.99
CA SER A 453 59.35 -12.11 -2.31
C SER A 453 60.58 -12.67 -1.59
N VAL A 454 61.76 -12.19 -2.01
CA VAL A 454 63.05 -12.57 -1.42
C VAL A 454 63.58 -11.39 -0.61
N GLY A 455 63.85 -11.59 0.68
CA GLY A 455 64.32 -10.56 1.60
C GLY A 455 65.84 -10.34 1.60
N THR A 456 66.63 -11.41 1.43
CA THR A 456 68.10 -11.34 1.29
C THR A 456 68.55 -12.03 -0.01
N PRO A 457 69.56 -11.48 -0.73
CA PRO A 457 69.59 -11.49 -2.20
C PRO A 457 69.87 -12.83 -2.90
N SER A 458 70.09 -13.94 -2.18
CA SER A 458 70.67 -15.15 -2.76
C SER A 458 69.77 -16.37 -2.63
N GLY A 459 68.73 -16.42 -3.48
CA GLY A 459 67.82 -17.56 -3.63
C GLY A 459 66.56 -17.17 -4.39
N THR A 460 65.62 -18.10 -4.53
CA THR A 460 64.31 -17.86 -5.16
C THR A 460 63.17 -18.45 -4.33
N ILE A 461 61.97 -17.86 -4.47
CA ILE A 461 60.71 -18.38 -3.92
C ILE A 461 59.68 -18.51 -5.04
N ALA A 462 58.96 -19.63 -5.09
CA ALA A 462 57.93 -19.89 -6.10
C ALA A 462 56.69 -20.59 -5.48
N PRO A 463 55.47 -20.31 -5.98
CA PRO A 463 55.12 -19.34 -7.02
C PRO A 463 55.23 -17.87 -6.56
N PRO A 464 55.31 -16.88 -7.47
CA PRO A 464 55.37 -15.44 -7.12
C PRO A 464 54.06 -14.93 -6.50
N SER A 465 52.93 -15.56 -6.83
CA SER A 465 51.63 -15.29 -6.24
C SER A 465 50.73 -16.51 -6.33
N GLN A 466 49.82 -16.66 -5.36
CA GLN A 466 48.76 -17.66 -5.38
C GLN A 466 47.46 -17.08 -4.82
N GLN A 467 46.33 -17.52 -5.37
CA GLN A 467 44.99 -17.22 -4.87
C GLN A 467 44.54 -18.40 -4.02
N VAL A 468 44.18 -18.16 -2.76
CA VAL A 468 43.71 -19.19 -1.83
C VAL A 468 42.37 -18.82 -1.24
N THR A 469 41.52 -19.80 -0.99
CA THR A 469 40.26 -19.61 -0.24
C THR A 469 40.53 -19.21 1.20
N ASP A 470 39.68 -18.37 1.78
CA ASP A 470 39.72 -17.99 3.19
C ASP A 470 39.84 -19.21 4.11
N GLY A 471 40.72 -19.10 5.12
CA GLY A 471 41.09 -20.17 6.04
C GLY A 471 42.06 -21.22 5.48
N SER A 472 42.34 -21.24 4.18
CA SER A 472 43.27 -22.19 3.57
C SER A 472 44.73 -21.77 3.76
N THR A 473 45.67 -22.68 3.45
CA THR A 473 47.11 -22.40 3.51
C THR A 473 47.69 -22.29 2.11
N ALA A 474 48.78 -21.54 1.99
CA ALA A 474 49.54 -21.34 0.78
C ALA A 474 50.92 -22.01 0.92
N ALA A 475 51.38 -22.74 -0.10
CA ALA A 475 52.67 -23.42 -0.09
C ALA A 475 53.64 -22.75 -1.08
N PHE A 476 54.89 -22.57 -0.65
CA PHE A 476 55.96 -21.96 -1.42
C PHE A 476 57.23 -22.81 -1.36
N THR A 477 57.87 -23.02 -2.50
CA THR A 477 59.18 -23.68 -2.58
C THR A 477 60.29 -22.64 -2.53
N LEU A 478 61.18 -22.77 -1.55
CA LEU A 478 62.36 -21.94 -1.37
C LEU A 478 63.58 -22.65 -1.94
N THR A 479 64.31 -21.99 -2.83
CA THR A 479 65.52 -22.54 -3.46
C THR A 479 66.69 -21.63 -3.14
N PRO A 480 67.55 -21.99 -2.17
CA PRO A 480 68.78 -21.24 -1.90
C PRO A 480 69.69 -21.20 -3.13
N ALA A 481 70.40 -20.09 -3.33
CA ALA A 481 71.49 -20.05 -4.30
C ALA A 481 72.69 -20.90 -3.81
N ALA A 482 73.60 -21.27 -4.71
CA ALA A 482 74.79 -22.02 -4.33
C ALA A 482 75.59 -21.32 -3.21
N GLY A 483 75.93 -22.05 -2.15
CA GLY A 483 76.63 -21.52 -0.97
C GLY A 483 75.73 -20.77 0.02
N TYR A 484 74.41 -20.90 -0.09
CA TYR A 484 73.43 -20.33 0.84
C TYR A 484 72.48 -21.41 1.37
N GLU A 485 72.00 -21.21 2.60
CA GLU A 485 70.94 -22.00 3.22
C GLU A 485 69.74 -21.10 3.58
N ILE A 486 68.58 -21.73 3.84
CA ILE A 486 67.39 -21.01 4.30
C ILE A 486 67.63 -20.49 5.72
N ASP A 487 67.59 -19.17 5.91
CA ASP A 487 67.74 -18.54 7.23
C ASP A 487 66.40 -18.48 7.97
N GLY A 488 65.31 -18.23 7.22
CA GLY A 488 63.96 -18.23 7.76
C GLY A 488 62.93 -17.60 6.82
N VAL A 489 61.67 -17.68 7.21
CA VAL A 489 60.55 -17.09 6.46
C VAL A 489 59.87 -16.02 7.32
N THR A 490 59.74 -14.83 6.76
CA THR A 490 59.06 -13.68 7.38
C THR A 490 57.92 -13.20 6.46
N GLY A 491 57.28 -12.08 6.79
CA GLY A 491 56.22 -11.49 5.97
C GLY A 491 54.99 -11.12 6.81
N THR A 492 53.88 -10.85 6.11
CA THR A 492 52.60 -10.48 6.73
C THR A 492 51.63 -11.65 6.83
N CYS A 493 51.90 -12.78 6.15
CA CYS A 493 51.06 -13.97 6.28
C CYS A 493 51.16 -14.57 7.69
N PRO A 494 50.05 -15.16 8.21
CA PRO A 494 50.07 -15.96 9.42
C PRO A 494 51.19 -17.00 9.41
N ALA A 495 51.95 -17.06 10.51
CA ALA A 495 53.12 -17.91 10.62
C ALA A 495 52.75 -19.39 10.40
N GLY A 496 53.49 -20.05 9.51
CA GLY A 496 53.33 -21.45 9.19
C GLY A 496 54.57 -22.29 9.49
N SER A 497 54.78 -23.38 8.76
CA SER A 497 55.86 -24.34 8.98
C SER A 497 56.74 -24.53 7.75
N LEU A 498 58.03 -24.78 7.98
CA LEU A 498 59.01 -25.09 6.94
C LEU A 498 59.42 -26.56 7.05
N ALA A 499 59.20 -27.33 5.99
CA ALA A 499 59.61 -28.74 5.90
C ALA A 499 60.57 -28.91 4.71
N GLY A 500 61.87 -29.08 5.02
CA GLY A 500 62.92 -29.03 4.01
C GLY A 500 62.93 -27.67 3.32
N ASN A 501 62.60 -27.64 2.03
CA ASN A 501 62.57 -26.44 1.20
C ASN A 501 61.15 -25.93 0.90
N VAL A 502 60.10 -26.49 1.51
CA VAL A 502 58.72 -26.06 1.29
C VAL A 502 58.18 -25.37 2.55
N TYR A 503 57.81 -24.10 2.40
CA TYR A 503 57.11 -23.33 3.43
C TYR A 503 55.61 -23.35 3.18
N THR A 504 54.84 -23.75 4.18
CA THR A 504 53.38 -23.70 4.16
C THR A 504 52.92 -22.67 5.17
N THR A 505 52.14 -21.66 4.76
CA THR A 505 51.63 -20.60 5.65
C THR A 505 50.67 -21.16 6.72
N GLY A 506 50.36 -20.36 7.74
CA GLY A 506 49.15 -20.56 8.54
C GLY A 506 47.88 -20.29 7.72
N ALA A 507 46.71 -20.46 8.35
CA ALA A 507 45.42 -20.19 7.72
C ALA A 507 45.30 -18.71 7.30
N ILE A 508 45.06 -18.46 6.01
CA ILE A 508 45.01 -17.12 5.40
C ILE A 508 43.60 -16.54 5.53
N THR A 509 43.47 -15.34 6.10
CA THR A 509 42.19 -14.63 6.27
C THR A 509 42.17 -13.22 5.65
N ALA A 510 43.27 -12.81 5.02
CA ALA A 510 43.41 -11.56 4.29
C ALA A 510 44.56 -11.67 3.28
N ASP A 511 44.61 -10.78 2.29
CA ASP A 511 45.76 -10.62 1.40
C ASP A 511 47.06 -10.46 2.21
N CYS A 512 48.09 -11.21 1.84
CA CYS A 512 49.33 -11.24 2.61
C CYS A 512 50.57 -11.56 1.75
N GLN A 513 51.75 -11.42 2.35
CA GLN A 513 53.03 -11.66 1.69
C GLN A 513 53.91 -12.63 2.50
N VAL A 514 54.56 -13.56 1.80
CA VAL A 514 55.62 -14.43 2.31
C VAL A 514 56.97 -13.93 1.82
N VAL A 515 57.95 -13.82 2.72
CA VAL A 515 59.30 -13.33 2.43
C VAL A 515 60.32 -14.42 2.78
N ALA A 516 61.02 -14.96 1.79
CA ALA A 516 62.09 -15.94 1.99
C ALA A 516 63.42 -15.24 2.27
N ASN A 517 64.11 -15.63 3.35
CA ASN A 517 65.41 -15.11 3.73
C ASN A 517 66.46 -16.23 3.69
N PHE A 518 67.60 -15.93 3.10
CA PHE A 518 68.74 -16.82 2.93
C PHE A 518 69.99 -16.25 3.61
N ARG A 519 70.85 -17.12 4.11
CA ARG A 519 72.17 -16.76 4.66
C ARG A 519 73.26 -17.62 4.03
N PRO A 520 74.52 -17.16 3.97
CA PRO A 520 75.62 -18.00 3.50
C PRO A 520 75.72 -19.28 4.34
N GLU A 521 75.97 -20.42 3.69
CA GLU A 521 76.29 -21.66 4.39
C GLU A 521 77.52 -21.43 5.28
N SER A 522 77.43 -21.83 6.54
CA SER A 522 78.63 -21.90 7.36
C SER A 522 79.56 -22.95 6.76
N GLY A 523 80.61 -22.50 6.08
CA GLY A 523 81.67 -23.40 5.61
C GLY A 523 82.19 -24.23 6.79
N PRO A 524 82.72 -25.44 6.55
CA PRO A 524 83.30 -26.23 7.62
C PRO A 524 84.29 -25.34 8.36
N ALA A 525 84.13 -25.25 9.69
CA ALA A 525 85.13 -24.61 10.55
C ALA A 525 86.50 -25.14 10.09
N PRO A 526 87.51 -24.26 9.85
CA PRO A 526 88.81 -24.75 9.42
C PRO A 526 89.22 -25.82 10.42
N SER A 527 89.40 -27.04 9.93
CA SER A 527 89.86 -28.15 10.75
C SER A 527 91.16 -27.67 11.37
N VAL A 528 91.13 -27.35 12.67
CA VAL A 528 92.35 -27.11 13.42
C VAL A 528 93.07 -28.44 13.35
N LEU A 529 94.10 -28.49 12.51
CA LEU A 529 95.06 -29.59 12.53
C LEU A 529 95.65 -29.56 13.93
N GLU A 530 95.18 -30.41 14.84
CA GLU A 530 95.85 -30.66 16.10
C GLU A 530 97.25 -31.14 15.75
N ILE A 531 98.23 -30.25 15.91
CA ILE A 531 99.65 -30.63 15.88
C ILE A 531 99.84 -31.46 17.15
N PRO A 532 100.19 -32.76 17.06
CA PRO A 532 100.48 -33.54 18.25
C PRO A 532 101.68 -32.91 18.97
N THR A 533 101.50 -32.67 20.26
CA THR A 533 102.56 -32.27 21.18
C THR A 533 103.66 -33.35 21.19
N LEU A 534 104.79 -33.03 20.56
CA LEU A 534 106.01 -33.84 20.64
C LEU A 534 106.53 -33.85 22.09
N GLY A 535 106.65 -35.04 22.67
CA GLY A 535 107.24 -35.28 23.98
C GLY A 535 108.77 -35.03 24.05
N PRO A 536 109.38 -35.09 25.24
CA PRO A 536 110.59 -34.35 25.61
C PRO A 536 111.95 -34.88 25.09
N ALA A 537 112.02 -35.47 23.89
CA ALA A 537 113.26 -36.02 23.35
C ALA A 537 113.39 -35.90 21.82
N GLY A 538 113.13 -34.70 21.28
CA GLY A 538 113.32 -34.37 19.86
C GLY A 538 114.13 -33.09 19.62
N GLY A 539 114.85 -32.61 20.63
CA GLY A 539 115.85 -31.55 20.46
C GLY A 539 117.07 -32.12 19.73
N ALA A 540 117.48 -31.45 18.66
CA ALA A 540 118.63 -31.75 17.79
C ALA A 540 118.40 -32.76 16.66
N LEU A 541 117.59 -32.41 15.64
CA LEU A 541 117.85 -32.88 14.26
C LEU A 541 117.13 -32.14 13.11
N LEU A 542 116.70 -30.89 13.27
CA LEU A 542 116.21 -30.08 12.13
C LEU A 542 116.81 -28.67 12.09
N GLY A 543 118.09 -28.56 12.42
CA GLY A 543 118.94 -27.40 12.13
C GLY A 543 119.63 -27.46 10.77
N LEU A 544 119.22 -28.36 9.86
CA LEU A 544 119.96 -28.66 8.64
C LEU A 544 119.08 -29.10 7.46
N LEU A 545 117.93 -28.46 7.26
CA LEU A 545 117.30 -28.45 5.94
C LEU A 545 116.71 -27.05 5.65
N LEU A 546 117.49 -26.29 4.87
CA LEU A 546 117.09 -25.16 4.02
C LEU A 546 116.95 -23.78 4.68
N ALA A 547 118.12 -23.23 4.99
CA ALA A 547 118.50 -21.95 4.40
C ALA A 547 118.43 -22.08 2.87
N GLY A 548 117.38 -21.55 2.25
CA GLY A 548 117.17 -21.69 0.83
C GLY A 548 115.87 -21.09 0.34
N LEU A 549 115.59 -19.83 0.70
CA LEU A 549 114.91 -18.80 -0.11
C LEU A 549 114.69 -17.59 0.80
N GLY A 550 115.38 -16.50 0.45
CA GLY A 550 115.62 -15.37 1.33
C GLY A 550 114.42 -14.47 1.62
N LEU A 551 114.62 -13.69 2.68
CA LEU A 551 114.20 -12.29 2.86
C LEU A 551 112.70 -11.97 2.68
N GLY A 552 112.10 -11.46 3.76
CA GLY A 552 110.96 -10.57 3.60
C GLY A 552 110.07 -10.33 4.81
N THR A 553 110.66 -10.00 5.97
CA THR A 553 110.04 -9.18 7.03
C THR A 553 108.54 -9.36 7.34
N LEU A 554 108.27 -10.11 8.40
CA LEU A 554 107.10 -9.92 9.26
C LEU A 554 107.05 -8.48 9.78
N ARG A 555 105.97 -7.74 9.48
CA ARG A 555 105.52 -6.61 10.31
C ARG A 555 104.22 -6.98 11.00
N ARG A 556 104.31 -7.20 12.31
CA ARG A 556 103.17 -7.17 13.24
C ARG A 556 102.54 -5.77 13.22
N ARG A 557 101.20 -5.70 13.21
CA ARG A 557 100.48 -4.77 14.07
C ARG A 557 99.46 -5.55 14.90
N ARG A 558 99.72 -5.56 16.22
CA ARG A 558 98.71 -5.54 17.30
C ARG A 558 97.90 -4.23 17.14
N ALA A 559 96.67 -4.07 17.58
CA ALA A 559 95.78 -4.88 18.42
C ALA A 559 94.37 -4.82 17.81
#